data_AF-A0A1M3K031-F1
#
_entry.id   AF-A0A1M3K031-F1
#
_cell.length_a   1.000
_cell.length_b   1.000
_cell.length_c   1.000
_cell.angle_alpha   90.00
_cell.angle_beta   90.00
_cell.angle_gamma   90.00
#
_symmetry.space_group_name_H-M   'P 1'
#
loop_
_entity.id
_entity.type
_entity.pdbx_description
1 polymer ?
#
loop_
_entity_poly.entity_id
_entity_poly.type
_entity_poly.pdbx_seq_one_letter_code
_entity_poly.pdbx_strand_id
1 'polypeptide(L)'
;MKVVIDTNVFISGVFFSGAPYLVLRAWRDDKIQVVLSLEIMAEYRRIGEIIAQDHPGIELTKMLDFVFQNAVIYDAPHFLSILVKTRTTKNSWHVRWPAEAS
;
A
#
# COMPACT_ATOMS: atom_id res chain seq x y z
N MET A 1 17.07 -1.11 1.12
CA MET A 1 16.05 -2.10 0.67
C MET A 1 14.74 -1.37 0.42
N LYS A 2 14.08 -1.60 -0.72
CA LYS A 2 12.77 -0.99 -1.03
C LYS A 2 11.66 -1.85 -0.45
N VAL A 3 10.69 -1.23 0.23
CA VAL A 3 9.60 -1.92 0.92
C VAL A 3 8.28 -1.21 0.60
N VAL A 4 7.27 -1.99 0.25
CA VAL A 4 5.87 -1.53 0.28
C VAL A 4 5.32 -1.85 1.66
N ILE A 5 4.83 -0.84 2.38
CA ILE A 5 4.18 -1.06 3.67
C ILE A 5 2.68 -1.28 3.41
N ASP A 6 2.14 -2.39 3.90
CA ASP A 6 0.70 -2.64 3.83
C ASP A 6 -0.08 -1.60 4.65
N THR A 7 -1.29 -1.24 4.20
CA THR A 7 -2.16 -0.29 4.90
C THR A 7 -2.36 -0.67 6.37
N ASN A 8 -2.62 -1.93 6.68
CA ASN A 8 -2.86 -2.34 8.07
C ASN A 8 -1.61 -2.14 8.92
N VAL A 9 -0.43 -2.37 8.36
CA VAL A 9 0.85 -2.16 9.07
C VAL A 9 1.11 -0.67 9.27
N PHE A 10 0.91 0.15 8.24
CA PHE A 10 1.09 1.60 8.35
C PHE A 10 0.16 2.20 9.39
N ILE A 11 -1.13 1.94 9.26
CA ILE A 11 -2.17 2.43 10.15
C ILE A 11 -1.92 1.93 11.58
N SER A 12 -1.62 0.64 11.75
CA SER A 12 -1.31 0.12 13.08
C SER A 12 -0.09 0.78 13.70
N GLY A 13 0.94 1.10 12.90
CA GLY A 13 2.15 1.76 13.39
C GLY A 13 1.99 3.24 13.70
N VAL A 14 1.03 3.92 13.06
CA VAL A 14 0.67 5.31 13.35
C VAL A 14 -0.15 5.40 14.65
N PHE A 15 -1.15 4.52 14.79
CA PHE A 15 -2.13 4.61 15.86
C PHE A 15 -1.82 3.79 17.11
N PHE A 16 -0.98 2.77 16.99
CA PHE A 16 -0.68 1.84 18.08
C PHE A 16 0.82 1.54 18.18
N SER A 17 1.24 1.13 19.38
CA SER A 17 2.60 0.65 19.61
C SER A 17 2.77 -0.82 19.19
N GLY A 18 4.01 -1.28 19.04
CA GLY A 18 4.34 -2.70 18.80
C GLY A 18 5.13 -2.91 17.52
N ALA A 19 5.06 -4.12 16.96
CA ALA A 19 5.82 -4.49 15.76
C ALA A 19 5.58 -3.56 14.56
N PRO A 20 4.35 -3.11 14.25
CA PRO A 20 4.11 -2.17 13.14
C PRO A 20 4.83 -0.82 13.33
N TYR A 21 4.88 -0.31 14.56
CA TYR A 21 5.63 0.91 14.88
C TYR A 21 7.14 0.75 14.67
N LEU A 22 7.69 -0.46 14.89
CA LEU A 22 9.11 -0.73 14.61
C LEU A 22 9.42 -0.67 13.11
N VAL A 23 8.46 -1.00 12.24
CA VAL A 23 8.60 -0.84 10.78
C VAL A 23 8.70 0.65 10.43
N LEU A 24 7.81 1.48 10.98
CA LEU A 24 7.84 2.94 10.75
C LEU A 24 9.11 3.57 11.32
N ARG A 25 9.58 3.10 12.48
CA ARG A 25 10.87 3.52 13.04
C ARG A 25 12.03 3.15 12.13
N ALA A 26 12.05 1.93 11.59
CA ALA A 26 13.11 1.51 10.67
C ALA A 26 13.13 2.38 9.40
N TRP A 27 11.96 2.84 8.93
CA TRP A 27 11.90 3.81 7.85
C TRP A 27 12.43 5.19 8.26
N ARG A 28 11.96 5.74 9.40
CA ARG A 28 12.44 7.01 9.95
C ARG A 28 13.95 7.03 10.19
N ASP A 29 14.51 5.89 10.59
CA ASP A 29 15.95 5.71 10.85
C ASP A 29 16.73 5.33 9.57
N ASP A 30 16.15 5.55 8.38
CA ASP A 30 16.73 5.32 7.04
C ASP A 30 17.21 3.88 6.75
N LYS A 31 16.72 2.89 7.51
CA LYS A 31 17.10 1.47 7.33
C LYS A 31 16.36 0.81 6.17
N ILE A 32 15.19 1.34 5.82
CA ILE A 32 14.39 0.93 4.66
C ILE A 32 13.94 2.15 3.86
N GLN A 33 13.75 1.96 2.56
CA GLN A 33 13.15 2.96 1.68
C GLN A 33 11.72 2.54 1.38
N VAL A 34 10.75 3.36 1.80
CA VAL A 34 9.35 3.10 1.49
C VAL A 34 9.05 3.50 0.06
N VAL A 35 8.37 2.60 -0.64
CA VAL A 35 7.85 2.81 -1.99
C VAL A 35 6.37 2.49 -2.00
N LEU A 36 5.57 3.26 -2.74
CA LEU A 36 4.12 3.10 -2.77
C LEU A 36 3.52 3.63 -4.07
N SER A 37 2.29 3.22 -4.38
CA SER A 37 1.48 3.83 -5.45
C SER A 37 0.55 4.90 -4.88
N LEU A 38 -0.02 5.72 -5.77
CA LEU A 38 -1.04 6.70 -5.38
C LEU A 38 -2.29 6.03 -4.79
N GLU A 39 -2.61 4.80 -5.20
CA GLU A 39 -3.71 4.02 -4.61
C GLU A 39 -3.46 3.68 -3.15
N ILE A 40 -2.24 3.22 -2.82
CA ILE A 40 -1.87 2.94 -1.42
C ILE A 40 -1.92 4.23 -0.59
N MET A 41 -1.43 5.35 -1.13
CA MET A 41 -1.53 6.65 -0.47
C MET A 41 -2.99 7.05 -0.20
N ALA A 42 -3.88 6.86 -1.18
CA ALA A 42 -5.29 7.16 -1.02
C ALA A 42 -5.94 6.27 0.05
N GLU A 43 -5.55 5.01 0.13
CA GLU A 43 -6.05 4.07 1.13
C GLU A 43 -5.54 4.42 2.54
N TYR A 44 -4.28 4.82 2.69
CA TYR A 44 -3.74 5.31 3.96
C TYR A 44 -4.55 6.48 4.49
N ARG A 45 -4.86 7.45 3.63
CA ARG A 45 -5.70 8.59 3.99
C ARG A 45 -7.09 8.11 4.43
N ARG A 46 -7.76 7.31 3.60
CA ARG A 46 -9.13 6.86 3.84
C ARG A 46 -9.25 6.07 5.15
N ILE A 47 -8.38 5.08 5.37
CA ILE A 47 -8.41 4.28 6.60
C ILE A 47 -7.95 5.10 7.80
N GLY A 48 -6.92 5.94 7.64
CA GLY A 48 -6.45 6.81 8.70
C GLY A 48 -7.52 7.76 9.19
N GLU A 49 -8.30 8.37 8.29
CA GLU A 49 -9.40 9.28 8.63
C GLU A 49 -10.49 8.56 9.43
N ILE A 50 -10.80 7.30 9.09
CA ILE A 50 -11.76 6.49 9.84
C ILE A 50 -11.25 6.24 11.26
N ILE A 51 -10.00 5.80 11.42
CA ILE A 51 -9.44 5.48 12.75
C ILE A 51 -9.21 6.74 13.58
N ALA A 52 -8.84 7.86 12.97
CA ALA A 52 -8.61 9.12 13.68
C ALA A 52 -9.86 9.65 14.40
N GLN A 53 -11.07 9.27 13.97
CA GLN A 53 -12.32 9.61 14.65
C GLN A 53 -12.34 9.08 16.10
N ASP A 54 -11.77 7.90 16.33
CA ASP A 54 -11.67 7.27 17.65
C ASP A 54 -10.38 7.65 18.40
N HIS A 55 -9.46 8.37 17.74
CA HIS A 55 -8.12 8.70 18.24
C HIS A 55 -7.74 10.18 17.99
N PRO A 56 -8.43 11.16 18.60
CA PRO A 56 -8.29 12.59 18.28
C PRO A 56 -6.93 13.21 18.63
N GLY A 57 -6.10 12.53 19.44
CA GLY A 57 -4.75 12.99 19.79
C GLY A 57 -3.68 12.72 18.74
N ILE A 58 -4.03 12.05 17.63
CA ILE A 58 -3.09 11.67 16.57
C ILE A 58 -3.30 12.57 15.36
N GLU A 59 -2.25 13.29 14.97
CA GLU A 59 -2.28 14.14 13.78
C GLU A 59 -1.93 13.35 12.53
N LEU A 60 -2.95 12.69 11.96
CA LEU A 60 -2.83 11.92 10.73
C LEU A 60 -2.20 12.72 9.57
N THR A 61 -2.59 14.00 9.42
CA THR A 61 -2.09 14.86 8.33
C THR A 61 -0.58 14.96 8.34
N LYS A 62 0.05 15.14 9.51
CA LYS A 62 1.52 15.19 9.62
C LYS A 62 2.18 13.88 9.19
N MET A 63 1.54 12.75 9.49
CA MET A 63 2.04 11.44 9.06
C MET A 63 1.91 11.27 7.55
N LEU A 64 0.80 11.70 6.94
CA LEU A 64 0.63 11.64 5.48
C LEU A 64 1.60 12.59 4.76
N ASP A 65 1.83 13.79 5.30
CA ASP A 65 2.82 14.73 4.76
C ASP A 65 4.23 14.12 4.79
N PHE A 66 4.59 13.45 5.89
CA PHE A 66 5.85 12.73 5.98
C PHE A 66 5.95 11.64 4.90
N VAL A 67 4.88 10.87 4.69
CA VAL A 67 4.86 9.84 3.65
C VAL A 67 5.05 10.46 2.27
N PHE A 68 4.32 11.54 1.98
CA PHE A 68 4.39 12.22 0.69
C PHE A 68 5.79 12.77 0.39
N GLN A 69 6.49 13.28 1.39
CA GLN A 69 7.83 13.86 1.23
C GLN A 69 8.95 12.80 1.16
N ASN A 70 8.79 11.66 1.84
CA ASN A 70 9.90 10.72 2.05
C ASN A 70 9.73 9.37 1.35
N ALA A 71 8.54 9.03 0.84
CA ALA A 71 8.32 7.81 0.07
C ALA A 71 8.61 8.04 -1.43
N VAL A 72 9.03 6.98 -2.12
CA VAL A 72 9.13 7.00 -3.58
C VAL A 72 7.83 6.50 -4.18
N ILE A 73 7.19 7.33 -4.99
CA ILE A 73 5.94 6.98 -5.67
C ILE A 73 6.27 6.25 -6.98
N TYR A 74 5.65 5.08 -7.16
CA TYR A 74 5.68 4.34 -8.42
C TYR A 74 4.29 4.35 -9.04
N ASP A 75 4.27 4.49 -10.36
CA ASP A 75 3.08 4.14 -11.12
C ASP A 75 2.91 2.62 -11.10
N ALA A 76 1.73 2.16 -10.69
CA ALA A 76 1.42 0.75 -10.55
C ALA A 76 0.19 0.47 -11.43
N PRO A 77 0.32 -0.31 -12.51
CA PRO A 77 -0.82 -0.61 -13.36
C PRO A 77 -1.84 -1.44 -12.56
N HIS A 78 -3.11 -1.01 -12.59
CA HIS A 78 -4.19 -1.78 -12.00
C HIS A 78 -4.24 -3.18 -12.64
N PHE A 79 -4.13 -4.22 -11.81
CA PHE A 79 -4.12 -5.63 -12.22
C PHE A 79 -5.40 -6.08 -12.96
N LEU A 80 -6.46 -5.27 -12.93
CA LEU A 80 -7.75 -5.56 -13.57
C LEU A 80 -7.69 -5.58 -15.11
N SER A 81 -6.62 -5.11 -15.75
CA SER A 81 -6.49 -5.16 -17.22
C SER A 81 -5.96 -6.50 -17.77
N ILE A 82 -5.49 -7.42 -16.92
CA ILE A 82 -4.80 -8.64 -17.36
C ILE A 82 -5.73 -9.87 -17.47
N LEU A 83 -6.93 -9.83 -16.90
CA LEU A 83 -7.89 -10.93 -17.02
C LEU A 83 -8.71 -10.85 -18.32
N VAL A 84 -8.07 -11.07 -19.47
CA VAL A 84 -8.82 -11.49 -20.67
C VAL A 84 -9.23 -12.94 -20.45
N LYS A 85 -10.45 -13.17 -19.96
CA LYS A 85 -11.08 -14.49 -19.98
C LYS A 85 -11.37 -14.89 -21.43
N THR A 86 -10.44 -15.55 -22.11
CA THR A 86 -10.77 -16.22 -23.39
C THR A 86 -11.55 -17.50 -23.10
N ARG A 87 -12.80 -17.56 -23.54
CA ARG A 87 -13.64 -18.77 -23.45
C ARG A 87 -13.10 -19.80 -24.46
N THR A 88 -12.34 -20.79 -24.02
CA THR A 88 -12.10 -22.00 -24.81
C THR A 88 -13.32 -22.91 -24.68
N THR A 89 -13.65 -23.63 -25.74
CA THR A 89 -14.90 -24.42 -25.91
C THR A 89 -15.01 -25.68 -25.02
N LYS A 90 -14.16 -25.82 -24.00
CA LYS A 90 -14.25 -26.87 -22.98
C LYS A 90 -14.16 -26.20 -21.62
N ASN A 91 -15.01 -26.65 -20.69
CA ASN A 91 -15.22 -26.10 -19.35
C ASN A 91 -13.97 -26.12 -18.45
N SER A 92 -12.93 -25.36 -18.79
CA SER A 92 -11.75 -25.14 -17.96
C SER A 92 -11.28 -23.69 -18.06
N TRP A 93 -11.18 -23.03 -16.91
CA TRP A 93 -10.65 -21.68 -16.79
C TRP A 93 -9.11 -21.75 -16.70
N HIS A 94 -8.41 -21.11 -17.63
CA HIS A 94 -6.96 -20.91 -17.54
C HIS A 94 -6.66 -19.43 -17.41
N VAL A 95 -5.86 -19.07 -16.41
CA VAL A 95 -5.26 -17.73 -16.29
C VAL A 95 -3.93 -17.79 -17.05
N ARG A 96 -3.72 -16.90 -18.02
CA ARG A 96 -2.42 -16.68 -18.66
C ARG A 96 -1.91 -15.29 -18.35
N TRP A 97 -0.60 -15.18 -18.15
CA TRP A 97 0.05 -13.88 -18.03
C TRP A 97 0.18 -13.23 -19.42
N PRO A 98 0.11 -11.89 -19.57
CA PRO A 98 0.14 -11.23 -20.88
C PRO A 98 1.40 -11.55 -21.70
N ALA A 99 2.54 -11.80 -21.03
CA ALA A 99 3.79 -12.14 -21.70
C ALA A 99 3.80 -13.56 -22.33
N GLU A 100 2.80 -14.39 -22.03
CA GLU A 100 2.67 -15.76 -22.55
C GLU A 100 1.64 -15.86 -23.70
N ALA A 101 1.06 -14.72 -24.11
CA ALA A 101 -0.03 -14.63 -25.08
C ALA A 101 0.41 -14.13 -26.47
N SER A 102 1.72 -14.10 -26.75
CA SER A 102 2.32 -13.71 -28.04
C SER A 102 2.75 -14.92 -28.87
#